data_AF-A0A931JXD1-F1
#
_entry.id   AF-A0A931JXD1-F1
#
_cell.length_a   1.000
_cell.length_b   1.000
_cell.length_c   1.000
_cell.angle_alpha   90.00
_cell.angle_beta   90.00
_cell.angle_gamma   90.00
#
_symmetry.space_group_name_H-M   'P 1'
#
loop_
_entity.id
_entity.type
_entity.pdbx_description
1 polymer ?
#
loop_
_entity_poly.entity_id
_entity_poly.type
_entity_poly.pdbx_seq_one_letter_code
_entity_poly.pdbx_strand_id
1 'polypeptide(L)'
;MLRFAVIPLALLLTACATTGSTATSSAPMMVADHPDARLAAALAAELEARAADPARVTPIRPEMDALAAAIWGQPNRAEPAVEPEAPEVIPPGQSLLYGVHIASYRTMDHVVQGWETMRAMLPDVLGPLQARVEAADLGGRGVYLRLKAGPFATRADALSACAELSQSAIYCQAMAFTGDPLEAESEN
;
A
#
# COMPACT_ATOMS: atom_id res chain seq x y z
N MET A 1 38.70 -19.61 57.64
CA MET A 1 39.94 -19.95 56.91
C MET A 1 39.57 -20.95 55.82
N LEU A 2 39.15 -20.47 54.65
CA LEU A 2 39.99 -20.24 53.47
C LEU A 2 40.10 -21.50 52.59
N ARG A 3 39.20 -21.60 51.59
CA ARG A 3 39.43 -22.31 50.34
C ARG A 3 38.79 -21.51 49.20
N PHE A 4 39.40 -20.37 48.88
CA PHE A 4 39.15 -19.69 47.61
C PHE A 4 39.88 -20.50 46.53
N ALA A 5 39.10 -21.15 45.67
CA ALA A 5 39.62 -21.75 44.45
C ALA A 5 40.03 -20.61 43.50
N VAL A 6 41.34 -20.48 43.31
CA VAL A 6 41.97 -19.61 42.32
C VAL A 6 41.68 -20.22 40.94
N ILE A 7 40.85 -19.56 40.14
CA ILE A 7 40.72 -19.87 38.71
C ILE A 7 41.59 -18.86 37.95
N PRO A 8 42.62 -19.30 37.22
CA PRO A 8 43.50 -18.41 36.49
C PRO A 8 42.85 -17.97 35.16
N LEU A 9 42.97 -16.67 34.90
CA LEU A 9 43.54 -16.10 33.68
C LEU A 9 43.23 -16.81 32.34
N ALA A 10 42.32 -16.21 31.58
CA ALA A 10 42.43 -16.13 30.12
C ALA A 10 41.73 -14.87 29.62
N LEU A 11 42.44 -13.75 29.65
CA LEU A 11 42.14 -12.61 28.78
C LEU A 11 42.38 -13.06 27.33
N LEU A 12 41.32 -13.30 26.59
CA LEU A 12 41.37 -13.39 25.13
C LEU A 12 40.69 -12.16 24.55
N LEU A 13 41.50 -11.12 24.33
CA LEU A 13 41.23 -10.13 23.30
C LEU A 13 41.22 -10.88 21.96
N THR A 14 40.04 -11.08 21.38
CA THR A 14 39.92 -11.51 19.99
C THR A 14 39.33 -10.37 19.17
N ALA A 15 40.12 -10.01 18.16
CA ALA A 15 40.00 -8.88 17.26
C ALA A 15 38.65 -8.80 16.54
N CYS A 16 38.22 -7.57 16.26
CA CYS A 16 37.25 -7.27 15.22
C CYS A 16 37.77 -7.78 13.86
N ALA A 17 37.25 -8.91 13.38
CA ALA A 17 37.33 -9.27 11.98
C ALA A 17 36.06 -8.77 11.27
N THR A 18 36.10 -7.51 10.81
CA THR A 18 35.17 -7.04 9.78
C THR A 18 35.54 -7.74 8.47
N THR A 19 34.94 -8.89 8.21
CA THR A 19 35.02 -9.55 6.91
C THR A 19 33.66 -9.41 6.26
N GLY A 20 33.68 -8.82 5.07
CA GLY A 20 32.50 -8.41 4.32
C GLY A 20 31.46 -9.51 4.12
N SER A 21 30.22 -9.05 4.13
CA SER A 21 29.07 -9.73 3.56
C SER A 21 29.31 -9.98 2.07
N THR A 22 29.32 -11.25 1.65
CA THR A 22 28.62 -11.77 0.46
C THR A 22 28.64 -13.29 0.50
N ALA A 23 27.65 -13.86 1.17
CA ALA A 23 27.07 -15.12 0.76
C ALA A 23 25.62 -15.09 1.22
N THR A 24 24.76 -14.53 0.38
CA THR A 24 23.37 -14.98 0.33
C THR A 24 23.44 -16.47 -0.02
N SER A 25 23.61 -17.30 1.01
CA SER A 25 23.18 -18.69 0.96
C SER A 25 21.67 -18.60 0.93
N SER A 26 21.11 -18.49 -0.27
CA SER A 26 19.71 -18.80 -0.52
C SER A 26 19.56 -20.29 -0.25
N ALA A 27 19.46 -20.65 1.04
CA ALA A 27 18.93 -21.94 1.42
C ALA A 27 17.57 -22.07 0.71
N PRO A 28 17.34 -23.15 -0.06
CA PRO A 28 16.05 -23.32 -0.70
C PRO A 28 14.99 -23.32 0.41
N MET A 29 14.01 -22.43 0.32
CA MET A 29 12.83 -22.51 1.16
C MET A 29 12.25 -23.91 0.98
N MET A 30 12.32 -24.74 2.02
CA MET A 30 11.66 -26.04 2.05
C MET A 30 10.15 -25.77 2.00
N VAL A 31 9.60 -25.76 0.79
CA VAL A 31 8.15 -25.82 0.60
C VAL A 31 7.71 -27.17 1.14
N ALA A 32 6.77 -27.19 2.08
CA ALA A 32 6.21 -28.43 2.61
C ALA A 32 5.69 -29.30 1.45
N ASP A 33 5.84 -30.63 1.55
CA ASP A 33 5.37 -31.59 0.54
C ASP A 33 3.83 -31.63 0.53
N HIS A 34 3.24 -30.64 -0.14
CA HIS A 34 1.81 -30.48 -0.35
C HIS A 34 1.47 -30.83 -1.81
N PRO A 35 0.33 -31.49 -2.09
CA PRO A 35 -0.07 -31.79 -3.47
C PRO A 35 -0.04 -30.55 -4.38
N ASP A 36 -0.45 -29.39 -3.89
CA ASP A 36 -0.42 -28.13 -4.66
C ASP A 36 1.01 -27.66 -4.95
N ALA A 37 1.94 -27.84 -4.01
CA ALA A 37 3.35 -27.50 -4.20
C ALA A 37 4.01 -28.38 -5.26
N ARG A 38 3.66 -29.68 -5.30
CA ARG A 38 4.14 -30.62 -6.33
C ARG A 38 3.57 -30.28 -7.70
N LEU A 39 2.29 -29.91 -7.76
CA LEU A 39 1.64 -29.48 -9.01
C LEU A 39 2.29 -28.19 -9.54
N ALA A 40 2.52 -27.21 -8.69
CA ALA A 40 3.19 -25.97 -9.05
C ALA A 40 4.63 -26.23 -9.56
N ALA A 41 5.39 -27.10 -8.88
CA ALA A 41 6.73 -27.49 -9.32
C ALA A 41 6.74 -28.22 -10.66
N ALA A 42 5.78 -29.13 -10.89
CA ALA A 42 5.65 -29.84 -12.17
C ALA A 42 5.29 -28.89 -13.32
N LEU A 43 4.40 -27.93 -13.07
CA LEU A 43 4.05 -26.91 -14.06
C LEU A 43 5.24 -25.99 -14.37
N ALA A 44 5.99 -25.57 -13.35
CA ALA A 44 7.19 -24.77 -13.53
C ALA A 44 8.23 -25.50 -14.39
N ALA A 45 8.50 -26.78 -14.10
CA ALA A 45 9.43 -27.59 -14.89
C ALA A 45 9.01 -27.76 -16.36
N GLU A 46 7.71 -27.95 -16.62
CA GLU A 46 7.18 -28.01 -17.99
C GLU A 46 7.32 -26.67 -18.73
N LEU A 47 7.07 -25.54 -18.04
CA LEU A 47 7.25 -24.21 -18.62
C LEU A 47 8.72 -23.93 -18.94
N GLU A 48 9.65 -24.31 -18.05
CA GLU A 48 11.09 -24.20 -18.26
C GLU A 48 11.56 -25.06 -19.44
N ALA A 49 11.09 -26.30 -19.54
CA ALA A 49 11.40 -27.18 -20.68
C ALA A 49 10.91 -26.59 -22.00
N ARG A 50 9.72 -25.96 -22.01
CA ARG A 50 9.17 -25.28 -23.19
C ARG A 50 9.95 -24.01 -23.55
N ALA A 51 10.41 -23.26 -22.55
CA ALA A 51 11.22 -22.06 -22.75
C ALA A 51 12.63 -22.39 -23.25
N ALA A 52 13.17 -23.55 -22.88
CA ALA A 52 14.47 -24.03 -23.32
C ALA A 52 14.48 -24.57 -24.76
N ASP A 53 13.32 -24.83 -25.37
CA ASP A 53 13.21 -25.30 -26.75
C ASP A 53 13.43 -24.16 -27.76
N PRO A 54 14.60 -24.11 -28.44
CA PRO A 54 14.88 -23.04 -29.38
C PRO A 54 13.94 -23.05 -30.58
N ALA A 55 13.33 -24.19 -30.94
CA ALA A 55 12.41 -24.27 -32.07
C ALA A 55 11.10 -23.48 -31.81
N ARG A 56 10.74 -23.25 -30.54
CA ARG A 56 9.56 -22.47 -30.15
C ARG A 56 9.88 -20.98 -29.98
N VAL A 57 11.05 -20.66 -29.43
CA VAL A 57 11.43 -19.29 -29.09
C VAL A 57 12.03 -18.54 -30.29
N THR A 58 12.79 -19.22 -31.15
CA THR A 58 13.43 -18.61 -32.32
C THR A 58 12.48 -17.88 -33.27
N PRO A 59 11.28 -18.39 -33.63
CA PRO A 59 10.39 -17.68 -34.55
C PRO A 59 9.82 -16.37 -33.99
N ILE A 60 9.69 -16.23 -32.66
CA ILE A 60 9.08 -15.05 -32.00
C ILE A 60 10.14 -14.03 -31.56
N ARG A 61 11.41 -14.45 -31.48
CA ARG A 61 12.55 -13.60 -31.12
C ARG A 61 12.64 -12.25 -31.88
N PRO A 62 12.47 -12.16 -33.22
CA PRO A 62 12.53 -10.88 -33.91
C PRO A 62 11.41 -9.91 -33.50
N GLU A 63 10.23 -10.40 -33.14
CA GLU A 63 9.12 -9.57 -32.64
C GLU A 63 9.41 -9.05 -31.23
N MET A 64 9.98 -9.88 -30.37
CA MET A 64 10.41 -9.48 -29.03
C MET A 64 11.53 -8.43 -29.07
N ASP A 65 12.50 -8.60 -29.98
CA ASP A 65 13.60 -7.65 -30.17
C ASP A 65 13.07 -6.31 -30.73
N ALA A 66 12.12 -6.35 -31.67
CA ALA A 66 11.48 -5.15 -32.21
C ALA A 66 10.67 -4.40 -31.13
N LEU A 67 9.97 -5.11 -30.26
CA LEU A 67 9.24 -4.53 -29.13
C LEU A 67 10.20 -3.92 -28.10
N ALA A 68 11.28 -4.62 -27.75
CA ALA A 68 12.30 -4.10 -26.86
C ALA A 68 12.95 -2.82 -27.42
N ALA A 69 13.26 -2.80 -28.72
CA ALA A 69 13.77 -1.61 -29.39
C ALA A 69 12.74 -0.46 -29.40
N ALA A 70 11.44 -0.76 -29.53
CA ALA A 70 10.40 0.27 -29.48
C ALA A 70 10.17 0.85 -28.07
N ILE A 71 10.40 0.07 -27.02
CA ILE A 71 10.28 0.51 -25.62
C ILE A 71 11.52 1.29 -25.19
N TRP A 72 12.72 0.79 -25.52
CA TRP A 72 13.99 1.33 -25.02
C TRP A 72 14.72 2.25 -26.01
N GLY A 73 14.34 2.23 -27.28
CA GLY A 73 14.94 3.03 -28.35
C GLY A 73 14.16 4.30 -28.68
N GLN A 74 13.06 4.59 -27.99
CA GLN A 74 12.48 5.93 -28.05
C GLN A 74 13.48 6.89 -27.41
N PRO A 75 14.12 7.81 -28.17
CA PRO A 75 14.85 8.90 -27.52
C PRO A 75 13.85 9.58 -26.62
N ASN A 76 14.21 9.75 -25.34
CA ASN A 76 13.40 10.44 -24.35
C ASN A 76 12.81 11.67 -25.04
N ARG A 77 11.53 11.61 -25.43
CA ARG A 77 10.86 12.74 -26.04
C ARG A 77 10.97 13.77 -24.94
N ALA A 78 11.81 14.78 -25.14
CA ALA A 78 11.99 15.84 -24.17
C ALA A 78 10.59 16.24 -23.75
N GLU A 79 10.28 15.98 -22.48
CA GLU A 79 9.08 16.47 -21.85
C GLU A 79 9.03 17.96 -22.22
N PRO A 80 7.92 18.47 -22.76
CA PRO A 80 7.82 19.88 -23.05
C PRO A 80 8.24 20.60 -21.77
N ALA A 81 9.20 21.52 -21.87
CA ALA A 81 9.59 22.35 -20.75
C ALA A 81 8.31 22.91 -20.14
N VAL A 82 8.11 22.67 -18.85
CA VAL A 82 6.96 23.18 -18.10
C VAL A 82 7.11 24.70 -18.10
N GLU A 83 6.47 25.33 -19.08
CA GLU A 83 6.08 26.74 -19.05
C GLU A 83 5.34 26.95 -17.72
N PRO A 84 5.61 28.00 -16.93
CA PRO A 84 4.92 28.21 -15.67
C PRO A 84 3.41 28.28 -15.94
N GLU A 85 2.74 27.19 -15.61
CA GLU A 85 1.31 27.04 -15.82
C GLU A 85 0.63 28.08 -14.93
N ALA A 86 -0.19 28.94 -15.56
CA ALA A 86 -1.03 29.87 -14.83
C ALA A 86 -1.80 29.08 -13.76
N PRO A 87 -1.98 29.61 -12.53
CA PRO A 87 -2.55 28.86 -11.43
C PRO A 87 -3.86 28.22 -11.89
N GLU A 88 -3.86 26.89 -11.89
CA GLU A 88 -4.99 26.10 -12.36
C GLU A 88 -6.21 26.49 -11.50
N VAL A 89 -7.21 27.09 -12.15
CA VAL A 89 -8.44 27.50 -11.46
C VAL A 89 -9.20 26.24 -11.13
N ILE A 90 -9.04 25.77 -9.91
CA ILE A 90 -9.73 24.58 -9.41
C ILE A 90 -11.23 24.86 -9.45
N PRO A 91 -12.02 24.06 -10.18
CA PRO A 91 -13.45 24.21 -10.23
C PRO A 91 -14.04 24.20 -8.81
N PRO A 92 -15.02 25.06 -8.51
CA PRO A 92 -15.67 25.07 -7.21
C PRO A 92 -16.21 23.68 -6.89
N GLY A 93 -15.83 23.14 -5.72
CA GLY A 93 -16.22 21.80 -5.26
C GLY A 93 -15.18 20.69 -5.46
N GLN A 94 -14.04 20.97 -6.09
CA GLN A 94 -12.92 20.02 -6.12
C GLN A 94 -11.98 20.24 -4.92
N SER A 95 -11.79 19.21 -4.11
CA SER A 95 -10.79 19.21 -3.04
C SER A 95 -9.44 18.82 -3.63
N LEU A 96 -8.41 19.64 -3.38
CA LEU A 96 -7.00 19.26 -3.58
C LEU A 96 -6.53 18.18 -2.59
N LEU A 97 -7.25 18.02 -1.48
CA LEU A 97 -6.93 17.10 -0.42
C LEU A 97 -7.67 15.77 -0.62
N TYR A 98 -7.01 14.70 -0.19
CA TYR A 98 -7.54 13.34 -0.23
C TYR A 98 -8.15 12.95 1.10
N GLY A 99 -9.11 12.04 1.06
CA GLY A 99 -9.76 11.45 2.23
C GLY A 99 -10.05 9.99 1.97
N VAL A 100 -10.51 9.30 3.01
CA VAL A 100 -10.94 7.90 2.91
C VAL A 100 -12.42 7.79 3.23
N HIS A 101 -13.21 7.25 2.31
CA HIS A 101 -14.60 6.88 2.59
C HIS A 101 -14.63 5.57 3.37
N ILE A 102 -15.16 5.64 4.58
CA ILE A 102 -15.13 4.52 5.54
C ILE A 102 -16.51 3.92 5.82
N ALA A 103 -17.59 4.69 5.60
CA ALA A 103 -18.95 4.21 5.74
C ALA A 103 -19.96 5.08 4.99
N SER A 104 -21.14 4.52 4.69
CA SER A 104 -22.29 5.25 4.14
C SER A 104 -23.54 4.98 4.98
N TYR A 105 -24.18 6.04 5.48
CA TYR A 105 -25.36 5.97 6.34
C TYR A 105 -26.59 6.59 5.67
N ARG A 106 -27.79 6.36 6.24
CA ARG A 106 -29.03 6.99 5.76
C ARG A 106 -29.42 8.26 6.51
N THR A 107 -28.88 8.45 7.71
CA THR A 107 -29.24 9.54 8.62
C THR A 107 -27.98 10.15 9.21
N MET A 108 -28.03 11.43 9.55
CA MET A 108 -26.89 12.13 10.15
C MET A 108 -26.52 11.53 11.52
N ASP A 109 -27.51 11.16 12.33
CA ASP A 109 -27.28 10.54 13.64
C ASP A 109 -26.40 9.28 13.55
N HIS A 110 -26.62 8.44 12.54
CA HIS A 110 -25.80 7.26 12.31
C HIS A 110 -24.40 7.60 11.77
N VAL A 111 -24.25 8.70 11.04
CA VAL A 111 -22.92 9.21 10.66
C VAL A 111 -22.13 9.60 11.90
N VAL A 112 -22.74 10.38 12.79
CA VAL A 112 -22.12 10.84 14.05
C VAL A 112 -21.73 9.65 14.93
N GLN A 113 -22.69 8.75 15.22
CA GLN A 113 -22.43 7.56 16.04
C GLN A 113 -21.37 6.65 15.41
N GLY A 114 -21.43 6.47 14.09
CA GLY A 114 -20.48 5.68 13.33
C GLY A 114 -19.06 6.23 13.42
N TRP A 115 -18.92 7.56 13.27
CA TRP A 115 -17.64 8.24 13.39
C TRP A 115 -17.03 8.08 14.79
N GLU A 116 -17.81 8.37 15.84
CA GLU A 116 -17.35 8.25 17.22
C GLU A 116 -16.90 6.83 17.55
N THR A 117 -17.68 5.83 17.13
CA THR A 117 -17.37 4.41 17.35
C THR A 117 -16.07 4.02 16.64
N MET A 118 -15.91 4.36 15.35
CA MET A 118 -14.71 4.03 14.60
C MET A 118 -13.47 4.74 15.13
N ARG A 119 -13.59 6.03 15.49
CA ARG A 119 -12.50 6.81 16.07
C ARG A 119 -12.04 6.24 17.41
N ALA A 120 -12.95 5.74 18.23
CA ALA A 120 -12.62 5.06 19.48
C ALA A 120 -11.96 3.69 19.26
N MET A 121 -12.36 2.94 18.23
CA MET A 121 -11.75 1.65 17.90
C MET A 121 -10.36 1.77 17.29
N LEU A 122 -10.11 2.83 16.51
CA LEU A 122 -8.88 3.03 15.73
C LEU A 122 -8.26 4.41 15.99
N PRO A 123 -7.90 4.72 17.25
CA PRO A 123 -7.47 6.06 17.64
C PRO A 123 -6.17 6.49 16.96
N ASP A 124 -5.25 5.55 16.68
CA ASP A 124 -3.97 5.87 16.05
C ASP A 124 -4.16 6.34 14.60
N VAL A 125 -5.11 5.75 13.87
CA VAL A 125 -5.36 6.05 12.45
C VAL A 125 -6.38 7.18 12.28
N LEU A 126 -7.49 7.13 13.02
CA LEU A 126 -8.63 8.05 12.85
C LEU A 126 -8.63 9.21 13.85
N GLY A 127 -7.96 9.09 14.98
CA GLY A 127 -7.84 10.15 15.99
C GLY A 127 -7.29 11.48 15.48
N PRO A 128 -6.23 11.50 14.64
CA PRO A 128 -5.70 12.76 14.08
C PRO A 128 -6.53 13.29 12.90
N LEU A 129 -7.55 12.56 12.44
CA LEU A 129 -8.33 12.91 11.26
C LEU A 129 -9.64 13.63 11.62
N GLN A 130 -10.09 14.44 10.68
CA GLN A 130 -11.39 15.11 10.68
C GLN A 130 -12.38 14.31 9.82
N ALA A 131 -13.65 14.36 10.22
CA ALA A 131 -14.74 13.75 9.47
C ALA A 131 -15.44 14.78 8.56
N ARG A 132 -15.81 14.33 7.36
CA ARG A 132 -16.70 15.05 6.44
C ARG A 132 -17.83 14.14 5.97
N VAL A 133 -18.96 14.76 5.63
CA VAL A 133 -20.16 14.10 5.15
C VAL A 133 -20.50 14.61 3.76
N GLU A 134 -20.74 13.69 2.83
CA GLU A 134 -21.16 14.01 1.47
C GLU A 134 -22.36 13.16 1.06
N ALA A 135 -23.40 13.82 0.54
CA ALA A 135 -24.54 13.11 -0.03
C ALA A 135 -24.15 12.41 -1.34
N ALA A 136 -24.54 11.14 -1.46
CA ALA A 136 -24.28 10.29 -2.62
C ALA A 136 -25.59 9.64 -3.07
N ASP A 137 -26.06 10.03 -4.25
CA ASP A 137 -27.21 9.38 -4.90
C ASP A 137 -26.78 8.02 -5.48
N LEU A 138 -27.39 6.94 -5.00
CA LEU A 138 -27.16 5.57 -5.45
C LEU A 138 -28.30 5.05 -6.36
N GLY A 139 -29.04 5.95 -7.00
CA GLY A 139 -30.14 5.65 -7.92
C GLY A 139 -31.32 5.00 -7.20
N GLY A 140 -31.74 3.82 -7.65
CA GLY A 140 -32.89 3.10 -7.07
C GLY A 140 -32.74 2.73 -5.59
N ARG A 141 -31.54 2.88 -5.01
CA ARG A 141 -31.28 2.68 -3.58
C ARG A 141 -31.47 3.95 -2.73
N GLY A 142 -31.60 5.11 -3.37
CA GLY A 142 -31.74 6.42 -2.73
C GLY A 142 -30.40 7.09 -2.40
N VAL A 143 -30.50 8.23 -1.72
CA VAL A 143 -29.36 9.04 -1.28
C VAL A 143 -28.81 8.51 0.04
N TYR A 144 -27.49 8.37 0.12
CA TYR A 144 -26.74 8.01 1.32
C TYR A 144 -25.76 9.12 1.69
N LEU A 145 -25.41 9.19 2.97
CA LEU A 145 -24.42 10.11 3.53
C LEU A 145 -23.09 9.36 3.66
N ARG A 146 -22.11 9.70 2.81
CA ARG A 146 -20.75 9.16 2.88
C ARG A 146 -19.97 9.85 4.00
N LEU A 147 -19.52 9.05 4.95
CA LEU A 147 -18.56 9.47 5.96
C LEU A 147 -17.14 9.31 5.41
N LYS A 148 -16.39 10.42 5.40
CA LYS A 148 -15.00 10.47 4.97
C LYS A 148 -14.10 10.95 6.09
N ALA A 149 -12.94 10.31 6.26
CA ALA A 149 -11.89 10.74 7.18
C ALA A 149 -10.69 11.32 6.42
N GLY A 150 -10.11 12.41 6.91
CA GLY A 150 -8.96 13.09 6.29
C GLY A 150 -8.61 14.39 7.03
N PRO A 151 -7.90 15.34 6.40
CA PRO A 151 -7.36 15.29 5.05
C PRO A 151 -5.99 14.59 4.97
N PHE A 152 -5.67 14.09 3.79
CA PHE A 152 -4.36 13.62 3.37
C PHE A 152 -3.84 14.51 2.24
N ALA A 153 -2.54 14.78 2.24
CA ALA A 153 -1.90 15.60 1.20
C ALA A 153 -1.82 14.85 -0.14
N THR A 154 -1.60 13.54 -0.10
CA THR A 154 -1.49 12.71 -1.30
C THR A 154 -2.47 11.54 -1.29
N ARG A 155 -2.76 11.03 -2.49
CA ARG A 155 -3.55 9.80 -2.64
C ARG A 155 -2.84 8.59 -2.02
N ALA A 156 -1.51 8.58 -2.03
CA ALA A 156 -0.72 7.49 -1.45
C ALA A 156 -0.91 7.41 0.07
N ASP A 157 -0.90 8.55 0.77
CA ASP A 157 -1.13 8.60 2.21
C ASP A 157 -2.53 8.09 2.58
N ALA A 158 -3.56 8.46 1.79
CA ALA A 158 -4.92 7.95 1.97
C ALA A 158 -5.02 6.43 1.74
N LEU A 159 -4.26 5.89 0.77
CA LEU A 159 -4.21 4.44 0.53
C LEU A 159 -3.50 3.69 1.68
N SER A 160 -2.44 4.26 2.24
CA SER A 160 -1.76 3.71 3.42
C SER A 160 -2.71 3.65 4.62
N ALA A 161 -3.45 4.72 4.88
CA ALA A 161 -4.50 4.72 5.90
C ALA A 161 -5.57 3.65 5.62
N CYS A 162 -6.00 3.45 4.37
CA CYS A 162 -6.91 2.36 4.03
C CYS A 162 -6.32 0.96 4.31
N ALA A 163 -5.02 0.76 4.05
CA ALA A 163 -4.38 -0.51 4.35
C ALA A 163 -4.40 -0.80 5.86
N GLU A 164 -4.20 0.21 6.71
CA GLU A 164 -4.31 0.08 8.16
C GLU A 164 -5.75 -0.21 8.61
N LEU A 165 -6.74 0.56 8.13
CA LEU A 165 -8.16 0.36 8.47
C LEU A 165 -8.68 -1.03 8.07
N SER A 166 -8.22 -1.54 6.93
CA SER A 166 -8.65 -2.85 6.42
C SER A 166 -8.21 -4.03 7.30
N GLN A 167 -7.13 -3.87 8.08
CA GLN A 167 -6.68 -4.90 9.04
C GLN A 167 -7.70 -5.12 10.17
N SER A 168 -8.54 -4.12 10.44
CA SER A 168 -9.65 -4.20 11.40
C SER A 168 -11.01 -4.43 10.73
N ALA A 169 -11.00 -4.93 9.49
CA ALA A 169 -12.19 -5.20 8.67
C ALA A 169 -13.10 -3.98 8.43
N ILE A 170 -12.56 -2.76 8.55
CA ILE A 170 -13.26 -1.54 8.19
C ILE A 170 -13.17 -1.36 6.67
N TYR A 171 -14.33 -1.13 6.03
CA TYR A 171 -14.36 -0.75 4.62
C TYR A 171 -13.59 0.57 4.42
N CYS A 172 -12.81 0.66 3.34
CA CYS A 172 -12.09 1.88 3.03
C CYS A 172 -11.92 2.08 1.53
N GLN A 173 -12.09 3.32 1.08
CA GLN A 173 -11.77 3.73 -0.28
C GLN A 173 -11.19 5.15 -0.30
N ALA A 174 -9.97 5.30 -0.82
CA ALA A 174 -9.35 6.60 -1.03
C ALA A 174 -10.07 7.41 -2.13
N MET A 175 -10.40 8.66 -1.83
CA MET A 175 -11.11 9.58 -2.73
C MET A 175 -10.83 11.05 -2.38
N ALA A 176 -11.49 12.00 -3.02
CA ALA A 176 -11.38 13.43 -2.68
C ALA A 176 -12.05 13.73 -1.32
N PHE A 177 -11.40 14.57 -0.50
CA PHE A 177 -11.91 15.02 0.81
C PHE A 177 -12.93 16.17 0.68
N THR A 178 -14.00 15.90 -0.05
CA THR A 178 -15.15 16.79 -0.26
C THR A 178 -16.29 16.47 0.72
N GLY A 179 -17.26 17.38 0.82
CA GLY A 179 -18.39 17.30 1.75
C GLY A 179 -18.30 18.32 2.88
N ASP A 180 -19.36 18.42 3.66
CA ASP A 180 -19.46 19.32 4.79
C ASP A 180 -18.71 18.73 6.00
N PRO A 181 -18.05 19.55 6.83
CA PRO A 181 -17.53 19.06 8.11
C PRO A 181 -18.63 18.35 8.89
N LEU A 182 -18.31 17.18 9.46
CA LEU A 182 -19.19 16.58 10.46
C LEU A 182 -19.12 17.49 11.68
N GLU A 183 -20.11 18.36 11.85
CA GLU A 183 -20.21 19.19 13.04
C GLU A 183 -20.32 18.25 14.23
N ALA A 184 -19.24 18.11 14.99
CA ALA A 184 -19.34 17.65 16.36
C ALA A 184 -20.17 18.74 17.05
N GLU A 185 -21.39 18.44 17.46
CA GLU A 185 -22.23 19.38 18.19
C GLU A 185 -21.37 19.98 19.31
N SER A 186 -20.93 21.22 19.12
CA SER A 186 -20.28 21.98 20.17
C SER A 186 -21.38 22.32 21.14
N GLU A 187 -21.55 21.49 22.17
CA GLU A 187 -22.42 21.76 23.31
C GLU A 187 -22.17 23.19 23.80
N ASN A 188 -23.25 23.97 23.84
CA ASN A 188 -23.34 25.27 24.52
C ASN A 188 -23.62 25.04 26.01
#